data_AF-A0A6T7BPQ5-F1
#
_entry.id   AF-A0A6T7BPQ5-F1
#
_cell.length_a   1.000
_cell.length_b   1.000
_cell.length_c   1.000
_cell.angle_alpha   90.00
_cell.angle_beta   90.00
_cell.angle_gamma   90.00
#
_symmetry.space_group_name_H-M   'P 1'
#
loop_
_entity.id
_entity.type
_entity.pdbx_description
1 polymer ?
#
loop_
_entity_poly.entity_id
_entity_poly.type
_entity_poly.pdbx_seq_one_letter_code
_entity_poly.pdbx_strand_id
1 'polypeptide(L)'
;LFYDIGSGTGKPAVAAALLHPFERVHGVEILEGLYRTSLDLAATWETRGKEILEAAGQEHATEIGFTHGDATDPEVCDWSDGDVLFANSTCFDDALMKKVAGQAVTLKKGAVFITFTKRLPSHHFEVLEHQMYQMSWGGATVYIQQKMTDPEVYVEDDDASSGGSTAAEG
;
A
#
# COMPACT_ATOMS: atom_id res chain seq x y z
N LEU A 1 7.60 -6.96 7.28
CA LEU A 1 6.17 -6.64 7.10
C LEU A 1 5.93 -6.13 5.69
N PHE A 2 4.86 -6.60 5.06
CA PHE A 2 4.43 -6.17 3.73
C PHE A 2 3.07 -5.50 3.81
N TYR A 3 2.89 -4.36 3.12
CA TYR A 3 1.60 -3.69 3.02
C TYR A 3 1.13 -3.53 1.56
N ASP A 4 -0.14 -3.86 1.31
CA ASP A 4 -0.82 -3.69 0.02
C ASP A 4 -1.82 -2.52 0.10
N ILE A 5 -1.45 -1.37 -0.49
CA ILE A 5 -2.20 -0.11 -0.44
C ILE A 5 -3.18 -0.07 -1.61
N GLY A 6 -4.48 -0.13 -1.30
CA GLY A 6 -5.52 -0.38 -2.29
C GLY A 6 -5.52 -1.84 -2.74
N SER A 7 -5.58 -2.74 -1.75
CA SER A 7 -5.34 -4.18 -1.94
C SER A 7 -6.35 -4.90 -2.83
N GLY A 8 -7.49 -4.28 -3.13
CA GLY A 8 -8.56 -4.87 -3.91
C GLY A 8 -9.01 -6.20 -3.28
N THR A 9 -8.91 -7.27 -4.05
CA THR A 9 -9.25 -8.62 -3.56
C THR A 9 -8.09 -9.35 -2.88
N GLY A 10 -6.94 -8.69 -2.63
CA GLY A 10 -5.80 -9.26 -1.90
C GLY A 10 -4.86 -10.17 -2.72
N LYS A 11 -4.84 -10.06 -4.05
CA LYS A 11 -3.94 -10.91 -4.89
C LYS A 11 -2.46 -10.61 -4.65
N PRO A 12 -2.00 -9.34 -4.62
CA PRO A 12 -0.60 -9.03 -4.32
C PRO A 12 -0.19 -9.51 -2.92
N ALA A 13 -1.08 -9.39 -1.93
CA ALA A 13 -0.86 -9.94 -0.59
C ALA A 13 -0.52 -11.44 -0.61
N VAL A 14 -1.32 -12.28 -1.29
CA VAL A 14 -1.01 -13.73 -1.39
C VAL A 14 0.27 -13.98 -2.18
N ALA A 15 0.51 -13.24 -3.25
CA ALA A 15 1.76 -13.38 -4.01
C ALA A 15 2.98 -13.03 -3.13
N ALA A 16 2.90 -11.97 -2.33
CA ALA A 16 3.96 -11.57 -1.41
C ALA A 16 4.23 -12.64 -0.36
N ALA A 17 3.17 -13.21 0.24
CA ALA A 17 3.30 -14.33 1.17
C ALA A 17 3.99 -15.52 0.49
N LEU A 18 3.51 -15.96 -0.68
CA LEU A 18 4.09 -17.11 -1.39
C LEU A 18 5.56 -16.92 -1.80
N LEU A 19 5.96 -15.71 -2.18
CA LEU A 19 7.27 -15.43 -2.76
C LEU A 19 8.34 -15.09 -1.72
N HIS A 20 7.95 -14.72 -0.49
CA HIS A 20 8.90 -14.27 0.51
C HIS A 20 8.39 -14.54 1.94
N PRO A 21 9.27 -14.93 2.89
CA PRO A 21 8.88 -15.19 4.28
C PRO A 21 8.68 -13.90 5.08
N PHE A 22 7.65 -13.12 4.74
CA PHE A 22 7.24 -12.00 5.59
C PHE A 22 6.61 -12.52 6.88
N GLU A 23 6.86 -11.86 8.01
CA GLU A 23 6.15 -12.17 9.25
C GLU A 23 4.63 -11.96 9.07
N ARG A 24 4.27 -10.83 8.46
CA ARG A 24 2.89 -10.46 8.13
C ARG A 24 2.82 -9.71 6.82
N VAL A 25 1.73 -9.98 6.10
CA VAL A 25 1.25 -9.29 4.92
C VAL A 25 -0.11 -8.69 5.26
N HIS A 26 -0.30 -7.40 5.04
CA HIS A 26 -1.55 -6.72 5.36
C HIS A 26 -2.03 -5.83 4.23
N GLY A 27 -3.29 -5.98 3.82
CA GLY A 27 -3.90 -5.13 2.80
C GLY A 27 -4.87 -4.12 3.37
N VAL A 28 -4.95 -2.93 2.78
CA VAL A 28 -5.97 -1.93 3.11
C VAL A 28 -6.77 -1.64 1.86
N GLU A 29 -8.10 -1.67 1.95
CA GLU A 29 -9.01 -1.46 0.82
C GLU A 29 -10.21 -0.64 1.26
N ILE A 30 -10.57 0.37 0.48
CA ILE A 30 -11.66 1.31 0.81
C ILE A 30 -13.02 0.80 0.33
N LEU A 31 -13.05 0.02 -0.76
CA LEU A 31 -14.28 -0.52 -1.33
C LEU A 31 -14.70 -1.78 -0.60
N GLU A 32 -15.80 -1.69 0.14
CA GLU A 32 -16.32 -2.77 0.99
C GLU A 32 -16.47 -4.11 0.26
N GLY A 33 -16.96 -4.10 -0.98
CA GLY A 33 -17.14 -5.33 -1.76
C GLY A 33 -15.82 -6.05 -2.07
N LEU A 34 -14.76 -5.30 -2.35
CA LEU A 34 -13.43 -5.86 -2.62
C LEU A 34 -12.79 -6.35 -1.32
N TYR A 35 -12.89 -5.57 -0.23
CA TYR A 35 -12.46 -5.96 1.10
C TYR A 35 -13.14 -7.26 1.58
N ARG A 36 -14.47 -7.39 1.44
CA ARG A 36 -15.16 -8.65 1.81
C ARG A 36 -14.60 -9.85 1.05
N THR A 37 -14.27 -9.66 -0.23
CA THR A 37 -13.64 -10.71 -1.04
C THR A 37 -12.22 -11.05 -0.55
N SER A 38 -11.47 -10.08 -0.04
CA SER A 38 -10.13 -10.34 0.51
C SER A 38 -10.17 -11.12 1.83
N LEU A 39 -11.24 -10.99 2.63
CA LEU A 39 -11.45 -11.82 3.81
C LEU A 39 -11.63 -13.31 3.49
N ASP A 40 -12.38 -13.64 2.43
CA ASP A 40 -12.52 -15.02 1.96
C ASP A 40 -11.18 -15.59 1.49
N LEU A 41 -10.34 -14.75 0.89
CA LEU A 41 -8.98 -15.10 0.49
C LEU A 41 -8.07 -15.35 1.71
N ALA A 42 -8.14 -14.52 2.74
CA ALA A 42 -7.41 -14.74 4.00
C ALA A 42 -7.84 -16.06 4.67
N ALA A 43 -9.15 -16.34 4.72
CA ALA A 43 -9.65 -17.60 5.25
C ALA A 43 -9.16 -18.81 4.43
N THR A 44 -9.12 -18.69 3.11
CA THR A 44 -8.59 -19.73 2.23
C THR A 44 -7.08 -19.95 2.43
N TRP A 45 -6.33 -18.87 2.67
CA TRP A 45 -4.91 -18.94 2.99
C TRP A 45 -4.67 -19.74 4.28
N GLU A 46 -5.38 -19.40 5.35
CA GLU A 46 -5.23 -20.06 6.65
C GLU A 46 -5.64 -21.53 6.61
N THR A 47 -6.71 -21.87 5.87
CA THR A 47 -7.27 -23.23 5.86
C THR A 47 -6.65 -24.15 4.82
N ARG A 48 -6.08 -23.63 3.73
CA ARG A 48 -5.58 -24.44 2.62
C ARG A 48 -4.21 -24.01 2.14
N GLY A 49 -3.95 -22.70 2.09
CA GLY A 49 -2.69 -22.15 1.61
C GLY A 49 -1.50 -22.66 2.42
N LYS A 50 -1.55 -22.50 3.75
CA LYS A 50 -0.50 -22.98 4.66
C LYS A 50 -0.30 -24.49 4.60
N GLU A 51 -1.38 -25.27 4.60
CA GLU A 51 -1.30 -26.74 4.48
C GLU A 51 -0.61 -27.20 3.18
N ILE A 52 -0.89 -26.54 2.06
CA ILE A 52 -0.24 -26.85 0.77
C ILE A 52 1.26 -26.55 0.82
N LEU A 53 1.66 -25.44 1.43
CA LEU A 53 3.07 -25.06 1.56
C LEU A 53 3.82 -25.98 2.51
N GLU A 54 3.22 -26.32 3.65
CA GLU A 54 3.77 -27.30 4.59
C GLU A 54 3.96 -28.67 3.93
N ALA A 55 2.97 -29.14 3.17
CA ALA A 55 3.08 -30.39 2.40
C ALA A 55 4.15 -30.33 1.31
N ALA A 56 4.46 -29.14 0.78
CA ALA A 56 5.56 -28.90 -0.15
C ALA A 56 6.93 -28.75 0.56
N GLY A 57 6.99 -28.90 1.89
CA GLY A 57 8.20 -28.76 2.70
C GLY A 57 8.61 -27.31 2.93
N GLN A 58 7.71 -26.36 2.72
CA GLN A 58 7.92 -24.94 2.98
C GLN A 58 7.24 -24.58 4.30
N GLU A 59 8.03 -24.34 5.35
CA GLU A 59 7.51 -23.75 6.57
C GLU A 59 7.08 -22.31 6.28
N HIS A 60 5.81 -22.00 6.51
CA HIS A 60 5.26 -20.72 6.11
C HIS A 60 4.29 -20.16 7.16
N ALA A 61 4.85 -19.34 8.05
CA ALA A 61 4.13 -18.71 9.16
C ALA A 61 3.47 -17.37 8.78
N THR A 62 3.63 -16.90 7.53
CA THR A 62 3.14 -15.58 7.11
C THR A 62 1.64 -15.42 7.40
N GLU A 63 1.32 -14.44 8.23
CA GLU A 63 -0.04 -14.02 8.50
C GLU A 63 -0.54 -13.10 7.37
N ILE A 64 -1.75 -13.35 6.87
CA ILE A 64 -2.41 -12.47 5.89
C ILE A 64 -3.62 -11.82 6.56
N GLY A 65 -3.64 -10.49 6.60
CA GLY A 65 -4.73 -9.70 7.15
C GLY A 65 -5.21 -8.60 6.21
N PHE A 66 -6.42 -8.08 6.48
CA PHE A 66 -6.97 -6.96 5.73
C PHE A 66 -7.71 -5.98 6.65
N THR A 67 -7.68 -4.69 6.30
CA THR A 67 -8.48 -3.62 6.92
C THR A 67 -9.38 -2.97 5.87
N HIS A 68 -10.64 -2.72 6.24
CA HIS A 68 -11.56 -1.89 5.45
C HIS A 68 -11.40 -0.42 5.82
N GLY A 69 -11.00 0.41 4.85
CA GLY A 69 -10.96 1.87 5.03
C GLY A 69 -9.99 2.59 4.11
N ASP A 70 -9.81 3.88 4.36
CA ASP A 70 -8.87 4.73 3.62
C ASP A 70 -7.43 4.43 4.08
N ALA A 71 -6.60 3.98 3.15
CA ALA A 71 -5.21 3.65 3.43
C ALA A 71 -4.32 4.88 3.67
N THR A 72 -4.84 6.09 3.46
CA THR A 72 -4.15 7.36 3.75
C THR A 72 -4.47 7.91 5.13
N ASP A 73 -5.37 7.26 5.87
CA ASP A 73 -5.72 7.59 7.24
C ASP A 73 -4.94 6.69 8.22
N PRO A 74 -3.98 7.23 8.99
CA PRO A 74 -3.19 6.45 9.93
C PRO A 74 -4.01 5.91 11.11
N GLU A 75 -5.18 6.49 11.43
CA GLU A 75 -6.09 5.95 12.44
C GLU A 75 -6.82 4.69 11.94
N VAL A 76 -7.02 4.56 10.62
CA VAL A 76 -7.58 3.36 9.97
C VAL A 76 -6.53 2.26 9.89
N CYS A 77 -5.35 2.58 9.36
CA CYS A 77 -4.25 1.65 9.27
C CYS A 77 -2.90 2.37 9.23
N ASP A 78 -2.17 2.30 10.34
CA ASP A 78 -0.77 2.70 10.37
C ASP A 78 0.09 1.60 9.74
N TRP A 79 0.76 1.95 8.64
CA TRP A 79 1.70 1.08 7.92
C TRP A 79 3.15 1.58 7.99
N SER A 80 3.46 2.49 8.92
CA SER A 80 4.79 3.09 9.11
C SER A 80 5.89 2.08 9.47
N ASP A 81 5.53 0.90 9.98
CA ASP A 81 6.44 -0.21 10.31
C ASP A 81 6.80 -1.10 9.10
N GLY A 82 6.18 -0.86 7.95
CA GLY A 82 6.36 -1.62 6.71
C GLY A 82 7.81 -1.69 6.21
N ASP A 83 8.23 -2.88 5.77
CA ASP A 83 9.50 -3.08 5.06
C ASP A 83 9.32 -2.93 3.55
N VAL A 84 8.22 -3.46 3.04
CA VAL A 84 7.86 -3.43 1.62
C VAL A 84 6.42 -2.99 1.51
N LEU A 85 6.19 -1.97 0.69
CA LEU A 85 4.88 -1.44 0.39
C LEU A 85 4.62 -1.61 -1.09
N PHE A 86 3.40 -1.94 -1.42
CA PHE A 86 2.96 -2.16 -2.78
C PHE A 86 1.67 -1.37 -3.00
N ALA A 87 1.60 -0.62 -4.10
CA ALA A 87 0.38 -0.02 -4.58
C ALA A 87 0.28 -0.26 -6.09
N ASN A 88 -0.75 -0.99 -6.54
CA ASN A 88 -1.14 -0.96 -7.95
C ASN A 88 -1.84 0.38 -8.25
N SER A 89 -1.08 1.46 -8.20
CA SER A 89 -1.52 2.84 -8.19
C SER A 89 -1.87 3.40 -9.57
N THR A 90 -2.10 2.54 -10.57
CA THR A 90 -2.36 2.96 -11.96
C THR A 90 -3.52 3.96 -12.06
N CYS A 91 -4.56 3.76 -11.24
CA CYS A 91 -5.75 4.61 -11.19
C CYS A 91 -5.72 5.66 -10.07
N PHE A 92 -4.60 5.81 -9.34
CA PHE A 92 -4.50 6.82 -8.30
C PHE A 92 -4.22 8.18 -8.96
N ASP A 93 -5.07 9.15 -8.63
CA ASP A 93 -4.86 10.53 -9.08
C ASP A 93 -3.70 11.19 -8.33
N ASP A 94 -3.32 12.39 -8.76
CA ASP A 94 -2.16 13.08 -8.19
C ASP A 94 -2.39 13.52 -6.73
N ALA A 95 -3.64 13.77 -6.34
CA ALA A 95 -3.99 14.15 -4.97
C ALA A 95 -3.83 12.95 -4.03
N LEU A 96 -4.36 11.79 -4.41
CA LEU A 96 -4.20 10.55 -3.67
C LEU A 96 -2.73 10.12 -3.59
N MET A 97 -1.99 10.20 -4.69
CA MET A 97 -0.55 9.90 -4.68
C MET A 97 0.23 10.81 -3.73
N LYS A 98 -0.16 12.09 -3.59
CA LYS A 98 0.45 13.00 -2.61
C LYS A 98 0.12 12.60 -1.17
N LYS A 99 -1.13 12.22 -0.87
CA LYS A 99 -1.50 11.73 0.47
C LYS A 99 -0.72 10.47 0.86
N VAL A 100 -0.65 9.49 -0.05
CA VAL A 100 0.16 8.28 0.15
C VAL A 100 1.63 8.64 0.36
N ALA A 101 2.19 9.57 -0.43
CA ALA A 101 3.57 10.04 -0.27
C ALA A 101 3.81 10.76 1.06
N GLY A 102 2.81 11.52 1.54
CA GLY A 102 2.83 12.20 2.83
C GLY A 102 2.96 11.19 3.97
N GLN A 103 2.08 10.19 4.04
CA GLN A 103 2.18 9.16 5.08
C GLN A 103 3.49 8.34 4.95
N ALA A 104 4.01 8.15 3.72
CA ALA A 104 5.24 7.41 3.47
C ALA A 104 6.52 8.05 4.05
N VAL A 105 6.47 9.31 4.48
CA VAL A 105 7.59 9.94 5.20
C VAL A 105 7.83 9.32 6.58
N THR A 106 6.84 8.63 7.14
CA THR A 106 6.93 7.92 8.44
C THR A 106 7.69 6.59 8.35
N LEU A 107 7.84 6.03 7.16
CA LEU A 107 8.51 4.75 6.97
C LEU A 107 9.97 4.77 7.40
N LYS A 108 10.44 3.65 7.93
CA LYS A 108 11.87 3.44 8.23
C LYS A 108 12.76 3.58 7.01
N LYS A 109 13.97 4.09 7.23
CA LYS A 109 15.03 4.09 6.23
C LYS A 109 15.27 2.67 5.72
N GLY A 110 15.41 2.55 4.40
CA GLY A 110 15.58 1.28 3.71
C GLY A 110 14.28 0.61 3.27
N ALA A 111 13.12 1.05 3.75
CA ALA A 111 11.83 0.54 3.29
C ALA A 111 11.66 0.72 1.77
N VAL A 112 11.06 -0.26 1.11
CA VAL A 112 10.84 -0.26 -0.34
C VAL A 112 9.36 0.02 -0.63
N PHE A 113 9.09 0.92 -1.56
CA PHE A 113 7.75 1.23 -2.05
C PHE A 113 7.68 0.94 -3.55
N ILE A 114 6.81 0.01 -3.92
CA ILE A 114 6.53 -0.37 -5.30
C ILE A 114 5.24 0.31 -5.76
N THR A 115 5.32 1.14 -6.80
CA THR A 115 4.16 1.85 -7.37
C THR A 115 4.04 1.62 -8.87
N PHE A 116 2.85 1.87 -9.41
CA PHE A 116 2.52 1.65 -10.82
C PHE A 116 2.14 2.96 -11.51
N THR A 117 2.56 3.11 -12.76
CA THR A 117 2.33 4.23 -13.68
C THR A 117 3.00 5.54 -13.26
N LYS A 118 2.86 5.94 -12.00
CA LYS A 118 3.49 7.13 -11.42
C LYS A 118 4.44 6.69 -10.29
N ARG A 119 5.61 7.31 -10.23
CA ARG A 119 6.50 7.23 -9.07
C ARG A 119 5.81 7.86 -7.85
N LEU A 120 6.13 7.40 -6.66
CA LEU A 120 5.76 8.05 -5.42
C LEU A 120 6.35 9.47 -5.39
N PRO A 121 5.54 10.54 -5.28
CA PRO A 121 6.00 11.93 -5.36
C PRO A 121 6.64 12.42 -4.06
N SER A 122 7.76 11.82 -3.64
CA SER A 122 8.45 12.14 -2.39
C SER A 122 9.96 12.23 -2.59
N HIS A 123 10.57 13.28 -2.03
CA HIS A 123 12.03 13.49 -2.07
C HIS A 123 12.80 12.60 -1.07
N HIS A 124 12.09 11.96 -0.14
CA HIS A 124 12.66 11.00 0.80
C HIS A 124 12.98 9.64 0.14
N PHE A 125 12.52 9.43 -1.10
CA PHE A 125 12.64 8.17 -1.81
C PHE A 125 13.49 8.30 -3.07
N GLU A 126 14.39 7.34 -3.29
CA GLU A 126 15.18 7.19 -4.51
C GLU A 126 14.60 6.07 -5.37
N VAL A 127 14.52 6.27 -6.70
CA VAL A 127 14.11 5.22 -7.64
C VAL A 127 15.29 4.28 -7.87
N LEU A 128 15.20 3.04 -7.38
CA LEU A 128 16.22 2.02 -7.61
C LEU A 128 16.08 1.39 -8.99
N GLU A 129 14.84 1.10 -9.38
CA GLU A 129 14.53 0.47 -10.66
C GLU A 129 13.17 0.97 -11.16
N HIS A 130 13.02 1.01 -12.49
CA HIS A 130 11.72 1.17 -13.10
C HIS A 130 11.70 0.48 -14.46
N GLN A 131 10.60 -0.21 -14.75
CA GLN A 131 10.45 -0.96 -15.98
C GLN A 131 9.00 -0.92 -16.45
N MET A 132 8.80 -0.70 -17.73
CA MET A 132 7.48 -0.83 -18.35
C MET A 132 7.20 -2.30 -18.62
N TYR A 133 6.02 -2.75 -18.17
CA TYR A 133 5.50 -4.09 -18.41
C TYR A 133 4.18 -4.01 -19.18
N GLN A 134 3.93 -5.03 -20.00
CA GLN A 134 2.63 -5.24 -20.62
C GLN A 134 1.74 -6.03 -19.66
N MET A 135 0.67 -5.41 -19.20
CA MET A 135 -0.36 -6.02 -18.36
C MET A 135 -1.53 -6.48 -19.22
N SER A 136 -2.45 -7.26 -18.64
CA SER A 136 -3.70 -7.63 -19.33
C SER A 136 -4.62 -6.44 -19.62
N TRP A 137 -4.35 -5.27 -19.04
CA TRP A 137 -5.09 -4.02 -19.21
C TRP A 137 -4.26 -2.92 -19.91
N GLY A 138 -3.10 -3.25 -20.47
CA GLY A 138 -2.22 -2.31 -21.17
C GLY A 138 -0.87 -2.11 -20.50
N GLY A 139 -0.08 -1.16 -21.00
CA GLY A 139 1.25 -0.89 -20.46
C GLY A 139 1.20 -0.14 -19.13
N ALA A 140 1.99 -0.60 -18.15
CA ALA A 140 2.21 0.12 -16.90
C ALA A 140 3.69 0.10 -16.53
N THR A 141 4.23 1.25 -16.11
CA THR A 141 5.58 1.33 -15.55
C THR A 141 5.53 0.99 -14.07
N VAL A 142 6.27 -0.04 -13.67
CA VAL A 142 6.48 -0.35 -12.25
C VAL A 142 7.71 0.42 -11.79
N TYR A 143 7.59 1.13 -10.68
CA TYR A 143 8.68 1.82 -10.00
C TYR A 143 8.98 1.10 -8.69
N ILE A 144 10.26 0.86 -8.42
CA ILE A 144 10.76 0.37 -7.14
C ILE A 144 11.57 1.50 -6.52
N GLN A 145 11.04 2.07 -5.44
CA GLN A 145 11.65 3.19 -4.73
C GLN A 145 12.07 2.78 -3.32
N GLN A 146 13.22 3.27 -2.84
CA GLN A 146 13.69 3.01 -1.48
C GLN A 146 13.74 4.29 -0.66
N LYS A 147 13.29 4.20 0.59
CA LYS A 147 13.36 5.28 1.58
C LYS A 147 14.80 5.53 2.00
N MET A 148 15.31 6.73 1.76
CA MET A 148 16.72 7.09 2.00
C MET A 148 16.97 7.83 3.32
N THR A 149 15.92 8.43 3.87
CA THR A 149 15.94 9.24 5.09
C THR A 149 15.35 8.47 6.27
N ASP A 150 15.69 8.89 7.48
CA ASP A 150 15.06 8.38 8.70
C ASP A 150 13.58 8.79 8.76
N PRO A 151 12.74 8.10 9.57
CA PRO A 151 11.33 8.45 9.76
C PRO A 151 11.12 9.91 10.15
N GLU A 152 10.13 10.54 9.52
CA GLU A 152 9.62 11.86 9.88
C GLU A 152 8.16 11.76 10.33
N VAL A 153 7.68 12.77 11.06
CA VAL A 153 6.28 12.83 11.49
C VAL A 153 5.41 13.16 10.30
N TYR A 154 4.33 12.41 10.10
CA TYR A 154 3.30 12.79 9.15
C TYR A 154 2.59 14.05 9.64
N VAL A 155 2.63 15.11 8.84
CA VAL A 155 1.87 16.34 9.08
C VAL A 155 0.78 16.36 8.02
N GLU A 156 -0.47 16.27 8.44
CA GLU A 156 -1.59 16.54 7.54
C GLU A 156 -1.52 18.00 7.12
N ASP A 157 -1.48 18.25 5.80
CA ASP A 157 -1.68 19.60 5.30
C ASP A 157 -3.11 20.03 5.67
N ASP A 158 -3.25 20.90 6.67
CA ASP A 158 -4.50 21.58 7.02
C ASP A 158 -4.98 22.38 5.78
N ASP A 159 -5.82 21.77 4.95
CA ASP A 159 -6.37 22.43 3.77
C ASP A 159 -7.42 23.47 4.22
N ALA A 160 -6.95 24.69 4.39
CA ALA A 160 -7.66 25.97 4.35
C ALA A 160 -9.07 26.03 4.98
N SER A 161 -9.14 26.26 6.29
CA SER A 161 -10.33 26.89 6.88
C SER A 161 -10.42 28.38 6.53
N SER A 162 -11.63 28.81 6.14
CA SER A 162 -12.15 30.19 6.10
C SER A 162 -11.83 31.09 4.89
N GLY A 163 -12.39 30.76 3.73
CA GLY A 163 -12.81 31.78 2.75
C GLY A 163 -14.10 32.47 3.21
N GLY A 164 -14.00 33.39 4.19
CA GLY A 164 -15.12 34.24 4.59
C GLY A 164 -15.49 35.23 3.49
N SER A 165 -16.60 35.00 2.79
CA SER A 165 -17.23 36.01 1.93
C SER A 165 -18.27 36.76 2.75
N THR A 166 -17.88 37.91 3.31
CA THR A 166 -18.82 38.98 3.64
C THR A 166 -18.99 39.84 2.39
N ALA A 167 -20.08 39.64 1.65
CA ALA A 167 -20.56 40.62 0.70
C ALA A 167 -21.46 41.61 1.45
N ALA A 168 -20.98 42.85 1.51
CA ALA A 168 -21.60 43.99 2.15
C ALA A 168 -22.85 44.47 1.42
N GLU A 169 -23.76 45.04 2.20
CA GLU A 169 -24.80 45.96 1.77
C GLU A 169 -24.18 47.16 1.04
N GLY A 170 -24.83 47.60 -0.05
CA GLY A 170 -24.48 48.80 -0.83
C GLY A 170 -25.30 48.90 -2.10
#